data_AF-D7SWS1-F1
#
_entry.id   AF-D7SWS1-F1
#
_cell.length_a   1.000
_cell.length_b   1.000
_cell.length_c   1.000
_cell.angle_alpha   90.00
_cell.angle_beta   90.00
_cell.angle_gamma   90.00
#
_symmetry.space_group_name_H-M   'P 1'
#
loop_
_entity.id
_entity.type
_entity.pdbx_description
1 polymer ?
#
loop_
_entity_poly.entity_id
_entity_poly.type
_entity_poly.pdbx_seq_one_letter_code
_entity_poly.pdbx_strand_id
1 'polypeptide(L)'
;MGSLGKYSNEEPVVGISVKNCTFTNTQNGVRVKTWPASHQGTAFEMHFEDIAMNNVGNPIIIDQEYCPHNQCNLKIPSRIKLNNVSFRNI
;
A
#
# COMPACT_ATOMS: atom_id res chain seq x y z
N MET A 1 1.88 3.78 1.15
CA MET A 1 1.91 2.93 2.36
C MET A 1 2.80 1.71 2.18
N GLY A 2 3.71 1.46 3.11
CA GLY A 2 4.62 0.31 3.10
C GLY A 2 6.04 0.60 2.59
N SER A 3 6.88 -0.42 2.39
CA SER A 3 6.50 -1.85 2.42
C SER A 3 6.30 -2.38 3.82
N LEU A 4 5.25 -3.17 4.03
CA LEU A 4 4.91 -3.78 5.32
C LEU A 4 5.20 -5.28 5.35
N GLY A 5 5.50 -5.80 6.54
CA GLY A 5 5.65 -7.22 6.84
C GLY A 5 7.04 -7.79 6.60
N LYS A 6 8.06 -6.96 6.38
CA LYS A 6 9.44 -7.42 6.14
C LYS A 6 10.13 -7.80 7.44
N TYR A 7 9.92 -7.01 8.49
CA TYR A 7 10.59 -7.16 9.77
C TYR A 7 9.63 -7.76 10.81
N SER A 8 10.21 -8.44 11.80
CA SER A 8 9.47 -8.85 12.98
C SER A 8 9.10 -7.61 13.81
N ASN A 9 7.96 -7.69 14.50
CA ASN A 9 7.48 -6.65 15.41
C ASN A 9 7.28 -5.27 14.75
N GLU A 10 6.91 -5.24 13.46
CA GLU A 10 6.39 -4.02 12.86
C GLU A 10 5.06 -3.63 13.51
N GLU A 11 4.96 -2.37 13.96
CA GLU A 11 3.73 -1.82 14.49
C GLU A 11 2.65 -1.69 13.39
N PRO A 12 1.36 -1.80 13.76
CA PRO A 12 0.28 -1.67 12.79
C PRO A 12 0.21 -0.26 12.21
N VAL A 13 -0.18 -0.17 10.94
CA VAL A 13 -0.48 1.11 10.28
C VAL A 13 -1.96 1.40 10.44
N VAL A 14 -2.31 2.49 11.11
CA VAL A 14 -3.70 2.79 11.48
C VAL A 14 -4.05 4.26 11.24
N GLY A 15 -5.26 4.52 10.76
CA GLY A 15 -5.86 5.85 10.79
C GLY A 15 -5.25 6.84 9.79
N ILE A 16 -4.85 6.35 8.62
CA ILE A 16 -4.22 7.18 7.59
C ILE A 16 -5.30 7.83 6.74
N SER A 17 -5.20 9.14 6.56
CA SER A 17 -6.06 9.90 5.65
C SER A 17 -5.21 10.78 4.75
N VAL A 18 -5.34 10.60 3.43
CA VAL A 18 -4.70 11.45 2.41
C VAL A 18 -5.81 12.09 1.61
N LYS A 19 -5.86 13.43 1.62
CA LYS A 19 -6.93 14.16 0.94
C LYS A 19 -6.51 15.47 0.30
N ASN A 20 -7.29 15.93 -0.68
CA ASN A 20 -7.17 17.25 -1.32
C ASN A 20 -5.77 17.52 -1.88
N CYS A 21 -5.23 16.59 -2.67
CA CYS A 21 -3.89 16.73 -3.24
C CYS A 21 -3.83 16.32 -4.70
N THR A 22 -2.72 16.63 -5.35
CA THR A 22 -2.50 16.29 -6.76
C THR A 22 -1.21 15.52 -6.89
N PHE A 23 -1.26 14.33 -7.50
CA PHE A 23 -0.07 13.63 -7.97
C PHE A 23 0.14 13.97 -9.45
N THR A 24 1.36 14.42 -9.82
CA THR A 24 1.68 14.83 -11.19
C THR A 24 2.94 14.15 -11.69
N ASN A 25 2.89 13.56 -12.89
CA ASN A 25 4.04 12.91 -13.55
C ASN A 25 4.71 11.83 -12.68
N THR A 26 3.94 11.09 -11.88
CA THR A 26 4.46 10.03 -11.01
C THR A 26 4.21 8.65 -11.59
N GLN A 27 5.08 7.70 -11.30
CA GLN A 27 4.85 6.30 -11.69
C GLN A 27 3.61 5.71 -11.00
N ASN A 28 3.35 6.10 -9.75
CA ASN A 28 2.19 5.64 -8.98
C ASN A 28 1.56 6.82 -8.24
N GLY A 29 0.25 6.77 -8.06
CA GLY A 29 -0.48 7.66 -7.17
C GLY A 29 -0.54 7.05 -5.78
N VAL A 30 -1.70 6.53 -5.39
CA VAL A 30 -1.82 5.78 -4.14
C VAL A 30 -1.26 4.37 -4.31
N ARG A 31 -0.26 4.04 -3.50
CA ARG A 31 0.34 2.70 -3.46
C ARG A 31 0.32 2.11 -2.07
N VAL A 32 -0.23 0.91 -1.91
CA VAL A 32 -0.07 0.06 -0.72
C VAL A 32 0.77 -1.15 -1.11
N LYS A 33 1.86 -1.41 -0.39
CA LYS A 33 2.78 -2.52 -0.69
C LYS A 33 3.07 -3.37 0.55
N THR A 34 2.94 -4.69 0.45
CA THR A 34 3.27 -5.65 1.52
C THR A 34 4.12 -6.78 0.96
N TRP A 35 5.04 -7.30 1.77
CA TRP A 35 5.91 -8.39 1.36
C TRP A 35 5.15 -9.74 1.31
N PRO A 36 5.48 -10.61 0.33
CA PRO A 36 5.13 -12.03 0.40
C PRO A 36 5.92 -12.69 1.54
N ALA A 37 5.46 -13.84 2.03
CA ALA A 37 6.05 -14.53 3.18
C ALA A 37 6.24 -13.64 4.42
N SER A 38 5.40 -12.61 4.58
CA SER A 38 5.57 -11.60 5.61
C SER A 38 5.30 -12.13 7.02
N HIS A 39 5.87 -11.43 7.99
CA HIS A 39 5.42 -11.52 9.37
C HIS A 39 3.95 -11.07 9.48
N GLN A 40 3.20 -11.62 10.45
CA GLN A 40 1.80 -11.20 10.67
C GLN A 40 1.74 -9.73 11.08
N GLY A 41 0.79 -9.01 10.53
CA GLY A 41 0.58 -7.60 10.83
C GLY A 41 -0.73 -7.11 10.24
N THR A 42 -1.07 -5.84 10.53
CA THR A 42 -2.31 -5.24 10.04
C THR A 42 -2.08 -3.81 9.57
N ALA A 43 -2.84 -3.41 8.55
CA ALA A 43 -2.99 -2.02 8.16
C ALA A 43 -4.47 -1.72 7.96
N PHE A 44 -5.01 -0.75 8.70
CA PHE A 44 -6.45 -0.50 8.71
C PHE A 44 -6.82 0.98 8.91
N GLU A 45 -8.06 1.34 8.59
CA GLU A 45 -8.52 2.74 8.54
C GLU A 45 -7.63 3.59 7.63
N MET A 46 -7.53 3.22 6.35
CA MET A 46 -6.75 3.97 5.36
C MET A 46 -7.68 4.58 4.30
N HIS A 47 -7.75 5.90 4.24
CA HIS A 47 -8.69 6.62 3.40
C HIS A 47 -7.97 7.60 2.48
N PHE A 48 -8.25 7.48 1.18
CA PHE A 48 -7.68 8.32 0.13
C PHE A 48 -8.84 9.03 -0.58
N GLU A 49 -8.93 10.34 -0.46
CA GLU A 49 -10.09 11.11 -0.90
C GLU A 49 -9.72 12.39 -1.65
N ASP A 50 -10.43 12.75 -2.72
CA ASP A 50 -10.23 14.02 -3.44
C ASP A 50 -8.76 14.22 -3.89
N ILE A 51 -8.24 13.23 -4.64
CA ILE A 51 -6.86 13.21 -5.11
C ILE A 51 -6.83 13.33 -6.63
N ALA A 52 -6.33 14.44 -7.17
CA ALA A 52 -6.20 14.60 -8.62
C ALA A 52 -4.98 13.83 -9.16
N MET A 53 -5.22 12.94 -10.13
CA MET A 53 -4.19 12.14 -10.80
C MET A 53 -3.84 12.74 -12.17
N ASN A 54 -2.76 13.54 -12.23
CA ASN A 54 -2.31 14.18 -13.47
C ASN A 54 -1.11 13.44 -14.08
N ASN A 55 -1.32 12.75 -15.20
CA ASN A 55 -0.27 11.95 -15.87
C ASN A 55 0.44 10.98 -14.90
N VAL A 56 -0.37 10.24 -14.13
CA VAL A 56 0.11 9.24 -13.17
C VAL A 56 0.03 7.85 -13.82
N GLY A 57 1.12 7.09 -13.80
CA GLY A 57 1.18 5.78 -14.45
C GLY A 57 0.20 4.77 -13.85
N ASN A 58 0.23 4.59 -12.52
CA ASN A 58 -0.69 3.72 -11.78
C ASN A 58 -1.42 4.55 -10.71
N PRO A 59 -2.63 5.07 -10.99
CA PRO A 59 -3.37 5.92 -10.05
C PRO A 59 -3.56 5.28 -8.68
N ILE A 60 -3.96 4.00 -8.64
CA ILE A 60 -4.13 3.21 -7.42
C ILE A 60 -3.52 1.82 -7.65
N ILE A 61 -2.69 1.37 -6.72
CA ILE A 61 -2.12 0.01 -6.73
C ILE A 61 -2.02 -0.55 -5.31
N ILE A 62 -2.54 -1.76 -5.12
CA ILE A 62 -2.35 -2.56 -3.91
C ILE A 62 -1.57 -3.81 -4.32
N ASP A 63 -0.34 -3.90 -3.83
CA ASP A 63 0.64 -4.91 -4.18
C ASP A 63 0.98 -5.73 -2.93
N GLN A 64 0.30 -6.87 -2.76
CA GLN A 64 0.56 -7.77 -1.62
C GLN A 64 1.71 -8.76 -1.87
N GLU A 65 2.38 -8.68 -3.01
CA GLU A 65 3.53 -9.53 -3.36
C GLU A 65 4.76 -8.68 -3.65
N TYR A 66 4.86 -7.53 -2.99
CA TYR A 66 5.92 -6.56 -3.24
C TYR A 66 7.28 -7.17 -2.96
N CYS A 67 8.05 -7.36 -4.03
CA CYS A 67 9.33 -8.03 -4.01
C CYS A 67 10.37 -7.24 -4.79
N PRO A 68 10.93 -6.17 -4.19
CA PRO A 68 11.99 -5.43 -4.84
C PRO A 68 13.18 -6.38 -5.07
N HIS A 69 13.67 -6.41 -6.31
CA HIS A 69 14.81 -7.22 -6.76
C HIS A 69 14.59 -8.74 -6.83
N ASN A 70 13.34 -9.24 -6.77
CA ASN A 70 13.02 -10.67 -6.88
C ASN A 70 13.71 -11.55 -5.80
N GLN A 71 14.12 -10.95 -4.68
CA GLN A 71 14.74 -11.64 -3.54
C GLN A 71 13.70 -11.90 -2.43
N CYS A 72 12.70 -12.71 -2.74
CA CYS A 72 11.61 -13.03 -1.81
C CYS A 72 11.04 -14.43 -2.09
N ASN A 73 10.25 -14.96 -1.16
CA ASN A 73 9.55 -16.23 -1.35
C ASN A 73 8.10 -16.00 -1.78
N LEU A 74 7.86 -15.95 -3.09
CA LEU A 74 6.53 -15.76 -3.68
C LEU A 74 5.59 -16.97 -3.51
N LYS A 75 6.08 -18.12 -3.02
CA LYS A 75 5.22 -19.30 -2.77
C LYS A 75 4.36 -19.14 -1.52
N ILE A 76 4.67 -18.17 -0.67
CA ILE A 76 3.92 -17.88 0.56
C ILE A 76 3.31 -16.48 0.41
N PRO A 77 1.99 -16.33 0.52
CA PRO A 77 1.34 -15.04 0.38
C PRO A 77 1.73 -14.09 1.53
N SER A 78 1.41 -12.81 1.35
CA SER A 78 1.46 -11.85 2.46
C SER A 78 0.52 -12.25 3.60
N ARG A 79 0.97 -12.03 4.83
CA ARG A 79 0.19 -12.19 6.06
C ARG A 79 -0.18 -10.85 6.67
N ILE A 80 0.02 -9.75 5.95
CA ILE A 80 -0.47 -8.42 6.32
C ILE A 80 -1.94 -8.31 5.96
N LYS A 81 -2.80 -8.19 6.97
CA LYS A 81 -4.23 -7.98 6.77
C LYS A 81 -4.48 -6.50 6.47
N LEU A 82 -4.96 -6.20 5.27
CA LEU A 82 -5.55 -4.90 4.95
C LEU A 82 -7.03 -4.91 5.33
N ASN A 83 -7.50 -3.89 6.04
CA ASN A 83 -8.91 -3.77 6.44
C ASN A 83 -9.37 -2.32 6.35
N ASN A 84 -10.63 -2.09 5.97
CA ASN A 84 -11.21 -0.74 5.82
C ASN A 84 -10.29 0.25 5.09
N VAL A 85 -9.98 -0.08 3.83
CA VAL A 85 -9.23 0.80 2.91
C VAL A 85 -10.21 1.38 1.90
N SER A 86 -10.29 2.71 1.80
CA SER A 86 -11.20 3.37 0.86
C SER A 86 -10.48 4.34 -0.06
N PHE A 87 -11.04 4.45 -1.27
CA PHE A 87 -10.61 5.37 -2.32
C PHE A 87 -11.85 6.10 -2.81
N ARG A 88 -11.85 7.43 -2.78
CA ARG A 88 -13.00 8.24 -3.14
C ARG A 88 -12.55 9.45 -3.95
N ASN A 89 -13.14 9.67 -5.11
CA ASN A 89 -12.80 10.81 -5.97
C ASN A 89 -11.28 10.94 -6.24
N ILE A 90 -10.73 9.93 -6.90
CA ILE A 90 -9.31 9.85 -7.32
C ILE A 90 -9.22 9.84 -8.84
#